data_AF-A0A2P8VN70-F1
#
_entry.id   AF-A0A2P8VN70-F1
#
_cell.length_a   1.000
_cell.length_b   1.000
_cell.length_c   1.000
_cell.angle_alpha   90.00
_cell.angle_beta   90.00
_cell.angle_gamma   90.00
#
_symmetry.space_group_name_H-M   'P 1'
#
loop_
_entity.id
_entity.type
_entity.pdbx_description
1 polymer ?
#
loop_
_entity_poly.entity_id
_entity_poly.type
_entity_poly.pdbx_seq_one_letter_code
_entity_poly.pdbx_strand_id
1 'polypeptide(L)'
;MKRLLYSLSAAGLALLVAAPALALNGRIFQEPDGSVTVYDLTPGSRVRVGVDASPSRTLTTNPCGLLVISPSRNYPLSTVQVNGQVINPSNLPRQIQPPCRAGVLDEPRTTPFLNASTGNLVVVTGQPNRRLTVTYPGLYRTFSRQVNACGFLNLRETSQINFNDFLLLPVAGMRSLAEFRLSDLPTLNGLLCRNGHLYKLADWTGFPEVAAIPGSEITEEALGEQVA
;
A
#
# COMPACT_ATOMS: atom_id res chain seq x y z
N MET A 1 -39.39 -38.29 -47.33
CA MET A 1 -39.25 -36.82 -47.26
C MET A 1 -38.47 -36.48 -45.99
N LYS A 2 -37.17 -36.17 -46.10
CA LYS A 2 -36.27 -35.80 -44.99
C LYS A 2 -36.13 -34.27 -44.98
N ARG A 3 -36.54 -33.60 -43.91
CA ARG A 3 -36.32 -32.15 -43.71
C ARG A 3 -35.04 -31.95 -42.90
N LEU A 4 -34.01 -31.38 -43.52
CA LEU A 4 -32.82 -30.88 -42.84
C LEU A 4 -33.16 -29.55 -42.14
N LEU A 5 -33.01 -29.52 -40.82
CA LEU A 5 -32.96 -28.30 -40.02
C LEU A 5 -31.49 -27.90 -39.86
N TYR A 6 -31.10 -26.77 -40.46
CA TYR A 6 -29.82 -26.12 -40.21
C TYR A 6 -29.98 -25.15 -39.03
N SER A 7 -29.39 -25.48 -37.89
CA SER A 7 -29.23 -24.55 -36.76
C SER A 7 -28.04 -23.63 -37.02
N LEU A 8 -28.29 -22.36 -37.38
CA LEU A 8 -27.27 -21.32 -37.37
C LEU A 8 -26.96 -20.95 -35.92
N SER A 9 -25.81 -21.41 -35.42
CA SER A 9 -25.23 -20.89 -34.17
C SER A 9 -24.46 -19.61 -34.47
N ALA A 10 -25.05 -18.45 -34.14
CA ALA A 10 -24.36 -17.18 -34.15
C ALA A 10 -23.44 -17.09 -32.93
N ALA A 11 -22.15 -17.33 -33.13
CA ALA A 11 -21.12 -17.07 -32.12
C ALA A 11 -20.91 -15.54 -32.01
N GLY A 12 -21.55 -14.93 -31.01
CA GLY A 12 -21.33 -13.52 -30.68
C GLY A 12 -19.95 -13.33 -30.07
N LEU A 13 -19.03 -12.76 -30.85
CA LEU A 13 -17.70 -12.37 -30.41
C LEU A 13 -17.81 -11.12 -29.51
N ALA A 14 -17.85 -11.31 -28.19
CA ALA A 14 -17.78 -10.20 -27.25
C ALA A 14 -16.33 -9.66 -27.22
N LEU A 15 -16.08 -8.57 -27.95
CA LEU A 15 -14.87 -7.77 -27.82
C LEU A 15 -14.83 -7.14 -26.43
N LEU A 16 -14.06 -7.75 -25.52
CA LEU A 16 -13.66 -7.15 -24.25
C LEU A 16 -12.72 -5.99 -24.57
N VAL A 17 -13.29 -4.80 -24.77
CA VAL A 17 -12.50 -3.57 -24.85
C VAL A 17 -12.00 -3.29 -23.44
N ALA A 18 -10.72 -3.58 -23.19
CA ALA A 18 -10.07 -3.15 -21.96
C ALA A 18 -10.06 -1.62 -21.95
N ALA A 19 -10.90 -1.02 -21.11
CA ALA A 19 -10.88 0.42 -20.93
C ALA A 19 -9.48 0.82 -20.41
N PRO A 20 -8.80 1.79 -21.05
CA PRO A 20 -7.50 2.24 -20.58
C PRO A 20 -7.65 2.77 -19.14
N ALA A 21 -6.71 2.41 -18.26
CA ALA A 21 -6.64 3.01 -16.93
C ALA A 21 -6.38 4.51 -17.10
N LEU A 22 -7.41 5.32 -16.86
CA LEU A 22 -7.32 6.76 -16.99
C LEU A 22 -6.47 7.33 -15.85
N ALA A 23 -5.27 7.76 -16.22
CA ALA A 23 -4.58 8.93 -15.73
C ALA A 23 -5.47 9.90 -14.92
N LEU A 24 -5.16 10.09 -13.62
CA LEU A 24 -5.91 10.98 -12.74
C LEU A 24 -5.53 12.44 -13.01
N ASN A 25 -6.49 13.25 -13.47
CA ASN A 25 -6.44 14.72 -13.39
C ASN A 25 -7.15 15.25 -12.13
N GLY A 26 -7.36 14.35 -11.15
CA GLY A 26 -8.19 14.62 -10.00
C GLY A 26 -7.54 15.63 -9.06
N ARG A 27 -8.38 16.38 -8.36
CA ARG A 27 -7.98 17.31 -7.31
C ARG A 27 -8.25 16.65 -5.96
N ILE A 28 -7.41 16.97 -4.98
CA ILE A 28 -7.42 16.35 -3.65
C ILE A 28 -7.52 17.43 -2.57
N PHE A 29 -8.34 17.16 -1.55
CA PHE A 29 -8.47 18.00 -0.37
C PHE A 29 -8.83 17.16 0.87
N GLN A 30 -8.63 17.73 2.05
CA GLN A 30 -9.05 17.13 3.31
C GLN A 30 -10.35 17.78 3.80
N GLU A 31 -11.26 17.01 4.36
CA GLU A 31 -12.46 17.50 5.03
C GLU A 31 -12.19 17.77 6.51
N PRO A 32 -13.00 18.60 7.20
CA PRO A 32 -12.81 18.91 8.62
C PRO A 32 -12.86 17.69 9.55
N ASP A 33 -13.45 16.58 9.10
CA ASP A 33 -13.51 15.31 9.82
C ASP A 33 -12.26 14.43 9.63
N GLY A 34 -11.26 14.93 8.90
CA GLY A 34 -10.01 14.22 8.57
C GLY A 34 -10.09 13.35 7.33
N SER A 35 -11.27 13.16 6.72
CA SER A 35 -11.41 12.39 5.49
C SER A 35 -10.78 13.08 4.29
N VAL A 36 -10.34 12.31 3.30
CA VAL A 36 -9.69 12.83 2.09
C VAL A 36 -10.61 12.64 0.90
N THR A 37 -10.93 13.72 0.21
CA THR A 37 -11.77 13.68 -0.98
C THR A 37 -10.95 13.94 -2.23
N VAL A 38 -11.08 13.03 -3.20
CA VAL A 38 -10.48 13.13 -4.53
C VAL A 38 -11.60 13.30 -5.54
N TYR A 39 -11.60 14.38 -6.32
CA TYR A 39 -12.69 14.74 -7.23
C TYR A 39 -12.18 15.12 -8.62
N ASP A 40 -13.12 15.40 -9.55
CA ASP A 40 -12.86 15.52 -11.00
C ASP A 40 -12.34 14.20 -11.60
N LEU A 41 -12.84 13.08 -11.07
CA LEU A 41 -12.60 11.73 -11.55
C LEU A 41 -13.69 11.30 -12.53
N THR A 42 -13.40 10.32 -13.39
CA THR A 42 -14.42 9.75 -14.28
C THR A 42 -15.45 8.96 -13.47
N PRO A 43 -16.76 9.31 -13.52
CA PRO A 43 -17.79 8.58 -12.79
C PRO A 43 -17.81 7.08 -13.07
N GLY A 44 -17.97 6.26 -12.03
CA GLY A 44 -18.02 4.80 -12.13
C GLY A 44 -16.68 4.12 -12.39
N SER A 45 -15.60 4.87 -12.65
CA SER A 45 -14.26 4.31 -12.80
C SER A 45 -13.73 3.71 -11.48
N ARG A 46 -12.64 2.94 -11.58
CA ARG A 46 -11.92 2.41 -10.42
C ARG A 46 -10.59 3.10 -10.27
N VAL A 47 -10.30 3.57 -9.05
CA VAL A 47 -9.03 4.18 -8.68
C VAL A 47 -8.31 3.26 -7.72
N ARG A 48 -7.01 3.03 -7.95
CA ARG A 48 -6.13 2.32 -7.02
C ARG A 48 -5.58 3.34 -6.02
N VAL A 49 -5.85 3.12 -4.75
CA VAL A 49 -5.41 3.99 -3.66
C VAL A 49 -4.42 3.21 -2.82
N GLY A 50 -3.24 3.78 -2.56
CA GLY A 50 -2.26 3.22 -1.64
C GLY A 50 -2.23 4.00 -0.34
N VAL A 51 -2.06 3.31 0.79
CA VAL A 51 -1.87 3.92 2.10
C VAL A 51 -0.72 3.23 2.82
N ASP A 52 -0.07 3.93 3.74
CA ASP A 52 0.85 3.29 4.67
C ASP A 52 0.11 2.21 5.44
N ALA A 53 0.54 0.96 5.30
CA ALA A 53 -0.01 -0.12 6.09
C ALA A 53 0.90 -0.48 7.25
N SER A 54 2.19 -0.14 7.16
CA SER A 54 3.27 -0.54 8.08
C SER A 54 2.94 -1.87 8.78
N PRO A 55 2.72 -2.96 8.01
CA PRO A 55 2.09 -4.15 8.55
C PRO A 55 3.01 -4.76 9.60
N SER A 56 2.42 -5.38 10.60
CA SER A 56 3.15 -6.06 11.65
C SER A 56 2.81 -7.55 11.71
N ARG A 57 3.77 -8.35 12.14
CA ARG A 57 3.56 -9.77 12.47
C ARG A 57 4.31 -10.14 13.73
N THR A 58 3.75 -11.07 14.50
CA THR A 58 4.42 -11.61 15.69
C THR A 58 5.27 -12.81 15.30
N LEU A 59 6.55 -12.75 15.64
CA LEU A 59 7.50 -13.84 15.47
C LEU A 59 8.05 -14.26 16.84
N THR A 60 8.46 -15.52 16.96
CA THR A 60 9.01 -16.05 18.22
C THR A 60 10.51 -16.26 18.06
N THR A 61 11.27 -15.81 19.06
CA THR A 61 12.71 -16.09 19.12
C THR A 61 12.95 -17.57 19.42
N ASN A 62 14.05 -18.12 18.92
CA ASN A 62 14.44 -19.50 19.20
C ASN A 62 14.95 -19.65 20.66
N PRO A 63 15.28 -20.88 21.10
CA PRO A 63 15.81 -21.13 22.45
C PRO A 63 17.14 -20.43 22.79
N CYS A 64 17.84 -19.88 21.80
CA CYS A 64 19.06 -19.09 21.99
C CYS A 64 18.82 -17.57 21.90
N GLY A 65 17.57 -17.13 21.82
CA GLY A 65 17.24 -15.70 21.73
C GLY A 65 17.55 -15.06 20.37
N LEU A 66 17.56 -15.85 19.29
CA LEU A 66 17.61 -15.33 17.92
C LEU A 66 16.22 -15.22 17.32
N LEU A 67 15.91 -14.07 16.73
CA LEU A 67 14.73 -13.87 15.89
C LEU A 67 15.14 -13.99 14.43
N VAL A 68 14.61 -14.97 13.71
CA VAL A 68 14.91 -15.17 12.28
C VAL A 68 13.74 -14.65 11.45
N ILE A 69 14.02 -13.67 10.59
CA ILE A 69 13.04 -12.99 9.76
C ILE A 69 13.34 -13.32 8.31
N SER A 70 12.47 -14.15 7.72
CA SER A 70 12.60 -14.52 6.31
C SER A 70 11.88 -13.49 5.42
N PRO A 71 12.52 -13.02 4.33
CA PRO A 71 11.87 -12.15 3.37
C PRO A 71 10.74 -12.91 2.66
N SER A 72 9.71 -12.18 2.24
CA SER A 72 8.66 -12.70 1.36
C SER A 72 8.09 -11.56 0.52
N ARG A 73 7.30 -11.87 -0.51
CA ARG A 73 6.66 -10.85 -1.36
C ARG A 73 5.86 -9.81 -0.56
N ASN A 74 5.19 -10.25 0.50
CA ASN A 74 4.35 -9.38 1.35
C ASN A 74 5.13 -8.70 2.49
N TYR A 75 6.35 -9.16 2.76
CA TYR A 75 7.21 -8.69 3.85
C TYR A 75 8.66 -8.67 3.36
N PRO A 76 9.02 -7.77 2.43
CA PRO A 76 10.40 -7.63 1.99
C PRO A 76 11.28 -7.10 3.13
N LEU A 77 12.59 -7.33 3.01
CA LEU A 77 13.59 -6.90 4.00
C LEU A 77 14.24 -5.57 3.61
N SER A 78 13.44 -4.56 3.25
CA SER A 78 13.94 -3.20 2.97
C SER A 78 14.25 -2.45 4.28
N THR A 79 13.25 -2.32 5.15
CA THR A 79 13.38 -1.77 6.50
C THR A 79 12.50 -2.57 7.43
N VAL A 80 13.00 -2.93 8.60
CA VAL A 80 12.29 -3.73 9.58
C VAL A 80 12.43 -3.08 10.95
N GLN A 81 11.35 -2.98 11.71
CA GLN A 81 11.36 -2.52 13.08
C GLN A 81 11.05 -3.68 14.03
N VAL A 82 11.94 -3.92 14.98
CA VAL A 82 11.79 -4.98 16.00
C VAL A 82 11.82 -4.32 17.37
N ASN A 83 10.72 -4.42 18.11
CA ASN A 83 10.59 -3.82 19.46
C ASN A 83 10.97 -2.32 19.49
N GLY A 84 10.55 -1.57 18.48
CA GLY A 84 10.86 -0.14 18.36
C GLY A 84 12.18 0.17 17.63
N GLN A 85 13.14 -0.77 17.59
CA GLN A 85 14.42 -0.57 16.91
C GLN A 85 14.28 -0.75 15.40
N VAL A 86 14.59 0.30 14.63
CA VAL A 86 14.64 0.24 13.17
C VAL A 86 15.96 -0.39 12.72
N ILE A 87 15.86 -1.38 11.86
CA ILE A 87 16.96 -2.16 11.29
C ILE A 87 16.86 -2.03 9.78
N ASN A 88 17.95 -1.58 9.15
CA ASN A 88 18.09 -1.57 7.70
C ASN A 88 18.98 -2.75 7.27
N PRO A 89 18.41 -3.83 6.69
CA PRO A 89 19.18 -5.01 6.30
C PRO A 89 20.25 -4.75 5.24
N SER A 90 20.13 -3.70 4.42
CA SER A 90 21.14 -3.37 3.39
C SER A 90 22.50 -3.04 3.98
N ASN A 91 22.54 -2.59 5.24
CA ASN A 91 23.75 -2.12 5.91
C ASN A 91 24.33 -3.16 6.87
N LEU A 92 23.74 -4.35 6.95
CA LEU A 92 24.16 -5.39 7.88
C LEU A 92 25.25 -6.29 7.27
N PRO A 93 26.19 -6.77 8.09
CA PRO A 93 27.16 -7.76 7.64
C PRO A 93 26.45 -9.08 7.29
N ARG A 94 26.98 -9.79 6.29
CA ARG A 94 26.55 -11.16 5.96
C ARG A 94 27.41 -12.14 6.73
N GLN A 95 26.78 -13.02 7.50
CA GLN A 95 27.47 -13.99 8.37
C GLN A 95 26.72 -15.33 8.38
N ILE A 96 27.43 -16.41 8.68
CA ILE A 96 26.80 -17.71 8.93
C ILE A 96 26.15 -17.65 10.30
N GLN A 97 24.90 -18.11 10.40
CA GLN A 97 24.20 -18.18 11.68
C GLN A 97 24.84 -19.27 12.56
N PRO A 98 25.31 -18.93 13.78
CA PRO A 98 25.90 -19.91 14.67
C PRO A 98 24.84 -20.92 15.13
N PRO A 99 25.22 -22.20 15.31
CA PRO A 99 24.30 -23.19 15.85
C PRO A 99 23.91 -22.85 17.30
N CYS A 100 22.71 -23.31 17.67
CA CYS A 100 22.15 -23.16 19.00
C CYS A 100 22.22 -24.51 19.71
N ARG A 101 22.98 -24.62 20.81
CA ARG A 101 23.14 -25.85 21.59
C ARG A 101 22.75 -25.60 23.04
N ALA A 102 21.81 -26.40 23.55
CA ALA A 102 21.31 -26.30 24.93
C ALA A 102 20.88 -24.88 25.35
N GLY A 103 20.32 -24.10 24.41
CA GLY A 103 19.87 -22.73 24.67
C GLY A 103 20.97 -21.66 24.64
N VAL A 104 22.19 -22.00 24.25
CA VAL A 104 23.32 -21.07 24.10
C VAL A 104 23.85 -21.11 22.65
N LEU A 105 24.25 -19.95 22.12
CA LEU A 105 24.91 -19.88 20.82
C LEU A 105 26.36 -20.35 20.96
N ASP A 106 26.80 -21.22 20.05
CA ASP A 106 28.20 -21.67 20.03
C ASP A 106 29.18 -20.49 19.83
N GLU A 107 28.74 -19.44 19.13
CA GLU A 107 29.46 -18.17 19.00
C GLU A 107 28.51 -17.01 19.36
N PRO A 108 28.81 -16.23 20.42
CA PRO A 108 27.95 -15.14 20.83
C PRO A 108 27.95 -14.02 19.78
N ARG A 109 26.77 -13.46 19.55
CA ARG A 109 26.55 -12.29 18.68
C ARG A 109 25.85 -11.22 19.48
N THR A 110 26.07 -9.96 19.16
CA THR A 110 25.44 -8.82 19.85
C THR A 110 24.71 -7.88 18.90
N THR A 111 24.92 -8.02 17.59
CA THR A 111 24.32 -7.17 16.57
C THR A 111 23.53 -7.98 15.56
N PRO A 112 22.50 -7.38 14.92
CA PRO A 112 21.78 -8.01 13.82
C PRO A 112 22.71 -8.27 12.63
N PHE A 113 22.44 -9.34 11.88
CA PHE A 113 23.18 -9.70 10.67
C PHE A 113 22.28 -10.37 9.64
N LEU A 114 22.73 -10.42 8.39
CA LEU A 114 22.10 -11.22 7.34
C LEU A 114 22.73 -12.61 7.31
N ASN A 115 21.91 -13.66 7.33
CA ASN A 115 22.39 -15.02 7.14
C ASN A 115 22.96 -15.17 5.72
N ALA A 116 24.25 -15.50 5.61
CA ALA A 116 24.95 -15.60 4.33
C ALA A 116 24.37 -16.69 3.42
N SER A 117 23.83 -17.77 3.98
CA SER A 117 23.31 -18.91 3.22
C SER A 117 21.86 -18.72 2.77
N THR A 118 21.03 -18.07 3.60
CA THR A 118 19.58 -17.96 3.33
C THR A 118 19.12 -16.56 2.96
N GLY A 119 19.92 -15.53 3.24
CA GLY A 119 19.51 -14.13 3.11
C GLY A 119 18.52 -13.67 4.18
N ASN A 120 18.22 -14.49 5.19
CA ASN A 120 17.33 -14.10 6.29
C ASN A 120 17.98 -13.04 7.17
N LEU A 121 17.17 -12.11 7.69
CA LEU A 121 17.60 -11.22 8.76
C LEU A 121 17.58 -11.97 10.09
N VAL A 122 18.72 -12.00 10.78
CA VAL A 122 18.84 -12.56 12.13
C VAL A 122 19.03 -11.42 13.12
N VAL A 123 18.08 -11.27 14.04
CA VAL A 123 18.14 -10.27 15.11
C VAL A 123 18.45 -10.98 16.42
N VAL A 124 19.53 -10.54 17.08
CA VAL A 124 19.95 -11.09 18.37
C VAL A 124 19.25 -10.31 19.47
N THR A 125 18.35 -10.97 20.20
CA THR A 125 17.53 -10.32 21.23
C THR A 125 17.96 -10.70 22.65
N GLY A 126 18.68 -11.82 22.79
CA GLY A 126 19.06 -12.38 24.08
C GLY A 126 17.88 -12.92 24.90
N GLN A 127 16.68 -12.97 24.32
CA GLN A 127 15.45 -13.35 25.02
C GLN A 127 14.89 -14.62 24.38
N PRO A 128 15.12 -15.80 24.98
CA PRO A 128 14.71 -17.07 24.38
C PRO A 128 13.20 -17.27 24.44
N ASN A 129 12.63 -17.89 23.41
CA ASN A 129 11.21 -18.24 23.29
C ASN A 129 10.22 -17.06 23.49
N ARG A 130 10.66 -15.83 23.23
CA ARG A 130 9.84 -14.62 23.38
C ARG A 130 9.14 -14.28 22.07
N ARG A 131 7.86 -13.94 22.17
CA ARG A 131 7.08 -13.37 21.07
C ARG A 131 7.42 -11.89 20.93
N LEU A 132 7.84 -11.49 19.73
CA LEU A 132 8.20 -10.13 19.38
C LEU A 132 7.39 -9.66 18.17
N THR A 133 6.93 -8.42 18.22
CA THR A 133 6.27 -7.78 17.09
C THR A 133 7.33 -7.22 16.15
N VAL A 134 7.20 -7.58 14.87
CA VAL A 134 8.03 -7.11 13.78
C VAL A 134 7.15 -6.26 12.87
N THR A 135 7.47 -4.99 12.74
CA THR A 135 6.78 -4.01 11.89
C THR A 135 7.62 -3.75 10.64
N TYR A 136 6.98 -3.57 9.49
CA TYR A 136 7.64 -3.34 8.21
C TYR A 136 7.28 -1.94 7.72
N PRO A 137 8.00 -0.89 8.18
CA PRO A 137 7.69 0.48 7.81
C PRO A 137 7.92 0.71 6.31
N GLY A 138 7.14 1.62 5.73
CA GLY A 138 7.23 1.97 4.31
C GLY A 138 6.66 0.90 3.37
N LEU A 139 5.92 -0.09 3.89
CA LEU A 139 5.09 -0.95 3.06
C LEU A 139 3.70 -0.37 2.92
N TYR A 140 3.28 -0.25 1.67
CA TYR A 140 1.99 0.30 1.32
C TYR A 140 1.00 -0.82 1.04
N ARG A 141 -0.25 -0.61 1.43
CA ARG A 141 -1.37 -1.43 0.98
C ARG A 141 -2.12 -0.67 -0.08
N THR A 142 -2.34 -1.30 -1.23
CA THR A 142 -3.20 -0.75 -2.26
C THR A 142 -4.58 -1.38 -2.23
N PHE A 143 -5.61 -0.60 -2.51
CA PHE A 143 -6.97 -1.09 -2.65
C PHE A 143 -7.67 -0.35 -3.79
N SER A 144 -8.61 -1.03 -4.44
CA SER A 144 -9.44 -0.40 -5.48
C SER A 144 -10.69 0.20 -4.86
N ARG A 145 -11.02 1.42 -5.28
CA ARG A 145 -12.29 2.08 -4.95
C ARG A 145 -12.99 2.52 -6.21
N GLN A 146 -14.31 2.37 -6.21
CA GLN A 146 -15.14 2.87 -7.28
C GLN A 146 -15.47 4.34 -7.05
N VAL A 147 -15.28 5.15 -8.08
CA VAL A 147 -15.68 6.56 -8.12
C VAL A 147 -17.20 6.63 -8.20
N ASN A 148 -17.81 7.51 -7.40
CA ASN A 148 -19.26 7.65 -7.39
C ASN A 148 -19.80 8.24 -8.72
N ALA A 149 -21.12 8.32 -8.84
CA ALA A 149 -21.78 8.84 -10.03
C ALA A 149 -21.47 10.33 -10.32
N CYS A 150 -20.99 11.07 -9.32
CA CYS A 150 -20.64 12.49 -9.45
C CYS A 150 -19.13 12.73 -9.68
N GLY A 151 -18.34 11.66 -9.88
CA GLY A 151 -16.92 11.82 -10.22
C GLY A 151 -16.02 12.15 -9.04
N PHE A 152 -16.37 11.71 -7.82
CA PHE A 152 -15.46 11.81 -6.67
C PHE A 152 -15.43 10.55 -5.82
N LEU A 153 -14.41 10.49 -4.96
CA LEU A 153 -14.15 9.45 -3.99
C LEU A 153 -13.84 10.12 -2.64
N ASN A 154 -14.57 9.75 -1.60
CA ASN A 154 -14.23 10.12 -0.21
C ASN A 154 -13.55 8.93 0.46
N LEU A 155 -12.39 9.19 1.05
CA LEU A 155 -11.54 8.23 1.72
C LEU A 155 -11.54 8.56 3.21
N ARG A 156 -12.14 7.68 4.00
CA ARG A 156 -12.14 7.78 5.47
C ARG A 156 -11.19 6.79 6.09
N GLU A 157 -10.63 7.17 7.22
CA GLU A 157 -9.89 6.25 8.06
C GLU A 157 -10.82 5.15 8.57
N THR A 158 -10.29 3.94 8.58
CA THR A 158 -10.94 2.74 9.09
C THR A 158 -9.89 1.89 9.78
N SER A 159 -10.29 0.79 10.42
CA SER A 159 -9.32 -0.21 10.91
C SER A 159 -8.41 -0.80 9.81
N GLN A 160 -8.75 -0.60 8.53
CA GLN A 160 -8.00 -1.09 7.37
C GLN A 160 -7.27 0.01 6.59
N ILE A 161 -7.57 1.28 6.87
CA ILE A 161 -7.04 2.46 6.17
C ILE A 161 -6.63 3.44 7.26
N ASN A 162 -5.35 3.59 7.47
CA ASN A 162 -4.80 4.60 8.37
C ASN A 162 -4.00 5.57 7.51
N PHE A 163 -4.39 6.84 7.50
CA PHE A 163 -3.59 7.86 6.82
C PHE A 163 -2.56 8.40 7.81
N ASN A 164 -1.55 7.59 8.14
CA ASN A 164 -0.54 7.97 9.12
C ASN A 164 0.03 9.38 8.84
N ASP A 165 0.26 9.71 7.56
CA ASP A 165 0.73 11.03 7.11
C ASP A 165 0.54 11.29 5.60
N PHE A 166 0.45 10.24 4.79
CA PHE A 166 0.41 10.36 3.34
C PHE A 166 -0.60 9.42 2.67
N LEU A 167 -0.96 9.75 1.44
CA LEU A 167 -1.82 9.00 0.56
C LEU A 167 -1.11 8.77 -0.78
N LEU A 168 -1.19 7.56 -1.33
CA LEU A 168 -0.67 7.26 -2.67
C LEU A 168 -1.80 7.20 -3.69
N LEU A 169 -1.73 8.01 -4.74
CA LEU A 169 -2.73 8.04 -5.81
C LEU A 169 -2.06 7.91 -7.19
N PRO A 170 -2.75 7.34 -8.19
CA PRO A 170 -2.23 7.34 -9.55
C PRO A 170 -2.28 8.77 -10.08
N VAL A 171 -1.34 9.13 -10.93
CA VAL A 171 -1.28 10.45 -11.56
C VAL A 171 -1.26 10.30 -13.07
N ALA A 172 -1.86 11.25 -13.76
CA ALA A 172 -1.88 11.26 -15.21
C ALA A 172 -0.50 11.16 -15.84
N GLY A 173 -0.32 10.20 -16.75
CA GLY A 173 0.93 9.97 -17.47
C GLY A 173 1.98 9.13 -16.72
N MET A 174 1.74 8.78 -15.44
CA MET A 174 2.64 7.94 -14.66
C MET A 174 2.11 6.51 -14.54
N ARG A 175 3.01 5.52 -14.55
CA ARG A 175 2.69 4.10 -14.26
C ARG A 175 2.69 3.80 -12.76
N SER A 176 3.24 4.71 -11.98
CA SER A 176 3.51 4.67 -10.55
C SER A 176 2.46 5.46 -9.77
N LEU A 177 2.42 5.25 -8.46
CA LEU A 177 1.62 6.08 -7.55
C LEU A 177 2.48 7.25 -7.07
N ALA A 178 1.88 8.44 -6.99
CA ALA A 178 2.48 9.61 -6.35
C ALA A 178 2.07 9.70 -4.89
N GLU A 179 3.00 10.16 -4.05
CA GLU A 179 2.78 10.43 -2.65
C GLU A 179 2.20 11.84 -2.43
N PHE A 180 1.14 11.93 -1.64
CA PHE A 180 0.49 13.16 -1.22
C PHE A 180 0.51 13.24 0.30
N ARG A 181 1.18 14.23 0.88
CA ARG A 181 1.16 14.49 2.32
C ARG A 181 -0.16 15.12 2.71
N LEU A 182 -0.80 14.59 3.75
CA LEU A 182 -2.09 15.11 4.20
C LEU A 182 -1.99 16.53 4.76
N SER A 183 -0.87 16.86 5.40
CA SER A 183 -0.58 18.20 5.94
C SER A 183 -0.57 19.30 4.89
N ASP A 184 -0.30 18.92 3.64
CA ASP A 184 -0.13 19.86 2.53
C ASP A 184 -1.44 20.02 1.74
N LEU A 185 -2.47 19.25 2.09
CA LEU A 185 -3.77 19.31 1.43
C LEU A 185 -4.58 20.50 1.97
N PRO A 186 -5.29 21.23 1.10
CA PRO A 186 -6.23 22.25 1.56
C PRO A 186 -7.37 21.58 2.33
N THR A 187 -7.84 22.22 3.40
CA THR A 187 -9.04 21.81 4.13
C THR A 187 -10.28 22.46 3.53
N LEU A 188 -11.27 21.68 3.12
CA LEU A 188 -12.50 22.17 2.49
C LEU A 188 -13.73 21.37 2.97
N ASN A 189 -14.88 22.03 2.99
CA ASN A 189 -16.15 21.34 3.25
C ASN A 189 -16.46 20.32 2.14
N GLY A 190 -17.04 19.18 2.52
CA GLY A 190 -17.25 18.05 1.61
C GLY A 190 -18.11 18.35 0.38
N LEU A 191 -17.97 17.48 -0.62
CA LEU A 191 -18.75 17.50 -1.86
C LEU A 191 -20.09 16.79 -1.66
N LEU A 192 -21.16 17.33 -2.25
CA LEU A 192 -22.46 16.68 -2.27
C LEU A 192 -22.77 16.11 -3.65
N CYS A 193 -23.13 14.82 -3.71
CA CYS A 193 -23.65 14.17 -4.90
C CYS A 193 -25.17 14.02 -4.78
N ARG A 194 -25.94 14.66 -5.65
CA ARG A 194 -27.41 14.49 -5.69
C ARG A 194 -27.88 14.27 -7.12
N ASN A 195 -28.55 13.15 -7.36
CA ASN A 195 -29.07 12.76 -8.68
C ASN A 195 -27.99 12.75 -9.78
N GLY A 196 -26.75 12.36 -9.46
CA GLY A 196 -25.63 12.36 -10.41
C GLY A 196 -25.01 13.74 -10.68
N HIS A 197 -25.49 14.79 -10.02
CA HIS A 197 -24.90 16.13 -10.10
C HIS A 197 -24.02 16.41 -8.88
N LEU A 198 -22.82 16.91 -9.16
CA LEU A 198 -21.86 17.36 -8.16
C LEU A 198 -22.20 18.79 -7.73
N TYR A 199 -22.43 18.99 -6.43
CA TYR A 199 -22.64 20.29 -5.83
C TYR A 199 -21.39 20.68 -5.03
N LYS A 200 -20.84 21.84 -5.39
CA LYS A 200 -19.75 22.53 -4.68
C LYS A 200 -20.38 23.62 -3.82
N LEU A 201 -20.01 23.73 -2.55
CA LEU A 201 -20.56 24.78 -1.67
C LEU A 201 -20.11 26.16 -2.17
N ALA A 202 -20.98 27.16 -2.06
CA ALA A 202 -20.76 28.50 -2.63
C ALA A 202 -19.50 29.21 -2.07
N ASP A 203 -19.06 28.81 -0.87
CA ASP A 203 -17.88 29.32 -0.18
C ASP A 203 -16.56 28.86 -0.83
N TRP A 204 -16.63 28.08 -1.93
CA TRP A 204 -15.48 27.59 -2.70
C TRP A 204 -14.86 28.63 -3.65
N THR A 205 -15.04 29.93 -3.39
CA THR A 205 -14.36 30.99 -4.14
C THR A 205 -12.89 31.07 -3.73
N GLY A 206 -11.96 30.84 -4.66
CA GLY A 206 -10.52 30.94 -4.40
C GLY A 206 -9.79 29.60 -4.25
N PHE A 207 -10.31 28.52 -4.85
CA PHE A 207 -9.55 27.28 -4.96
C PHE A 207 -8.17 27.58 -5.54
N PRO A 208 -7.07 27.33 -4.81
CA PRO A 208 -5.78 27.35 -5.44
C PRO A 208 -5.87 26.32 -6.56
N GLU A 209 -5.51 26.74 -7.78
CA GLU A 209 -5.09 25.77 -8.77
C GLU A 209 -3.93 25.03 -8.12
N VAL A 210 -4.22 23.84 -7.57
CA VAL A 210 -3.21 23.03 -6.92
C VAL A 210 -2.22 22.73 -8.02
N ALA A 211 -1.12 23.49 -8.04
CA ALA A 211 -0.02 23.28 -8.96
C ALA A 211 0.31 21.79 -8.86
N ALA A 212 0.42 21.12 -10.01
CA ALA A 212 0.70 19.69 -10.07
C ALA A 212 1.72 19.33 -9.00
N ILE A 213 1.27 18.65 -7.94
CA ILE A 213 2.13 18.38 -6.80
C ILE A 213 3.25 17.50 -7.35
N PRO A 214 4.52 17.91 -7.23
CA PRO A 214 5.63 17.09 -7.69
C PRO A 214 5.69 15.86 -6.78
N GLY A 215 4.96 14.81 -7.16
CA GLY A 215 5.01 13.53 -6.48
C GLY A 215 6.39 12.93 -6.66
N SER A 216 7.00 12.47 -5.57
CA SER A 216 8.12 11.53 -5.68
C SER A 216 7.58 10.22 -6.25
N GLU A 217 8.19 9.74 -7.32
CA GLU A 217 7.79 8.52 -8.00
C GLU A 217 8.07 7.29 -7.12
N ILE A 218 7.03 6.54 -6.74
CA ILE A 218 7.19 5.24 -6.09
C ILE A 218 7.02 4.16 -7.16
N THR A 219 8.12 3.46 -7.48
CA THR A 219 8.11 2.36 -8.45
C THR A 219 7.24 1.20 -7.96
N GLU A 220 6.55 0.50 -8.89
CA GLU A 220 5.65 -0.62 -8.57
C GLU A 220 6.31 -1.74 -7.74
N GLU A 221 7.63 -1.85 -7.75
CA GLU A 221 8.40 -2.82 -6.98
C GLU A 221 8.23 -2.65 -5.45
N ALA A 222 7.91 -1.43 -4.98
CA ALA A 222 7.62 -1.14 -3.58
C ALA A 222 6.15 -1.43 -3.18
N LEU A 223 5.25 -1.55 -4.17
CA LEU A 223 3.85 -1.88 -3.93
C LEU A 223 3.71 -3.40 -3.89
N GLY A 224 3.85 -3.98 -2.69
CA GLY A 224 3.47 -5.36 -2.45
C GLY A 224 2.01 -5.56 -2.86
N GLU A 225 1.79 -6.15 -4.05
CA GLU A 225 0.46 -6.41 -4.57
C GLU A 225 -0.23 -7.49 -3.73
N GLN A 226 -0.85 -7.05 -2.62
CA GLN A 226 -1.82 -7.84 -1.90
C GLN A 226 -3.15 -7.70 -2.65
N VAL A 227 -3.40 -8.64 -3.56
CA VAL A 227 -4.76 -8.90 -4.03
C VAL A 227 -5.53 -9.43 -2.81
N ALA A 228 -6.37 -8.57 -2.24
CA ALA A 228 -7.35 -8.96 -1.22
C ALA A 228 -8.53 -9.66 -1.88
#